data_AF-A0A061FQU5-F1
#
_entry.id   AF-A0A061FQU5-F1
#
_cell.length_a   1.000
_cell.length_b   1.000
_cell.length_c   1.000
_cell.angle_alpha   90.00
_cell.angle_beta   90.00
_cell.angle_gamma   90.00
#
_symmetry.space_group_name_H-M   'P 1'
#
loop_
_entity.id
_entity.type
_entity.pdbx_description
1 polymer ?
#
loop_
_entity_poly.entity_id
_entity_poly.type
_entity_poly.pdbx_seq_one_letter_code
_entity_poly.pdbx_strand_id
1 'polypeptide(L)'
;MANFFSKAEVTSSGRPVLLRSEVECHLLSSVDLEPEDHHNFSPLKSGLLILTTHRLLWLPSSSASTPTSAAAIPLPAISHIFSSKKSLKSMFHSPRIRFQVLVSPDGRVFDPGSGSGSGSGLGSRSVVLTAVVRGKGDCDGFLGKFWDSWRARAWETNETSGSGSSSVSGSGTGTGTGTGTGGGLYSSDGSVRMVGVAGILRKEQELWESTDKSLQDAFQDLNALMSKAKEMVMLAEKMRQKLLSGTNSQASATNDEDMGSKEEMQDWLLSVGIISPVTKESAGALYHQQLSRQLADFVRTPLERAGGMINLIDVYCLFNRARGTELISPDDMLQACSLWEKFDVPVMLRKFDSGVMVIQNKSHSDEEVFVRIKSLVTKPEALRSGISPSDAAMTLGIAPAMAKEHLLTAESTGLLCRDVSPDGFRFYINLFPEIDPRDVYLVKDYGICDTWIKAVSTSGLR
;
A
#
# COMPACT_ATOMS: atom_id res chain seq x y z
N MET A 1 -3.98 40.72 18.74
CA MET A 1 -3.57 40.10 17.46
C MET A 1 -4.80 39.89 16.63
N ALA A 2 -4.83 40.40 15.39
CA ALA A 2 -5.96 40.16 14.49
C ALA A 2 -6.00 38.67 14.09
N ASN A 3 -7.17 38.06 14.10
CA ASN A 3 -7.34 36.68 13.66
C ASN A 3 -7.06 36.58 12.16
N PHE A 4 -6.14 35.68 11.77
CA PHE A 4 -5.73 35.46 10.39
C PHE A 4 -6.88 34.89 9.52
N PHE A 5 -7.72 34.05 10.11
CA PHE A 5 -8.90 33.48 9.46
C PHE A 5 -10.17 34.25 9.80
N SER A 6 -11.15 34.18 8.90
CA SER A 6 -12.51 34.58 9.23
C SER A 6 -13.09 33.63 10.27
N LYS A 7 -13.90 34.17 11.19
CA LYS A 7 -14.54 33.37 12.24
C LYS A 7 -15.71 32.60 11.62
N ALA A 8 -15.78 31.30 11.86
CA ALA A 8 -16.93 30.49 11.46
C ALA A 8 -18.02 30.55 12.56
N GLU A 9 -19.27 30.68 12.13
CA GLU A 9 -20.42 30.58 13.03
C GLU A 9 -20.72 29.12 13.35
N VAL A 10 -20.98 28.87 14.63
CA VAL A 10 -21.32 27.54 15.15
C VAL A 10 -22.60 27.59 15.96
N THR A 11 -23.42 26.55 15.88
CA THR A 11 -24.61 26.38 16.70
C THR A 11 -24.24 26.15 18.17
N SER A 12 -25.24 26.22 19.07
CA SER A 12 -25.08 25.84 20.49
C SER A 12 -24.60 24.41 20.71
N SER A 13 -24.79 23.53 19.72
CA SER A 13 -24.30 22.14 19.70
C SER A 13 -22.91 21.97 19.08
N GLY A 14 -22.24 23.08 18.69
CA GLY A 14 -20.90 23.06 18.10
C GLY A 14 -20.84 22.67 16.63
N ARG A 15 -21.98 22.61 15.92
CA ARG A 15 -22.02 22.33 14.47
C ARG A 15 -21.85 23.63 13.67
N PRO A 16 -21.21 23.60 12.49
CA PRO A 16 -21.05 24.79 11.68
C PRO A 16 -22.39 25.26 11.10
N VAL A 17 -22.59 26.58 11.07
CA VAL A 17 -23.75 27.20 10.39
C VAL A 17 -23.40 27.38 8.91
N LEU A 18 -24.08 26.64 8.04
CA LEU A 18 -23.88 26.67 6.59
C LEU A 18 -24.65 27.84 5.94
N LEU A 19 -24.05 28.45 4.92
CA LEU A 19 -24.65 29.48 4.08
C LEU A 19 -25.78 28.88 3.20
N ARG A 20 -26.62 29.75 2.64
CA ARG A 20 -27.69 29.33 1.73
C ARG A 20 -27.06 28.66 0.50
N SER A 21 -27.47 27.42 0.20
CA SER A 21 -26.90 26.53 -0.84
C SER A 21 -25.50 25.95 -0.54
N GLU A 22 -24.94 26.18 0.64
CA GLU A 22 -23.70 25.53 1.07
C GLU A 22 -23.98 24.10 1.56
N VAL A 23 -23.36 23.13 0.88
CA VAL A 23 -23.42 21.70 1.23
C VAL A 23 -22.05 21.21 1.72
N GLU A 24 -22.05 20.32 2.72
CA GLU A 24 -20.87 19.60 3.21
C GLU A 24 -20.46 18.50 2.23
N CYS A 25 -19.17 18.45 1.87
CA CYS A 25 -18.63 17.51 0.88
C CYS A 25 -17.80 16.40 1.50
N HIS A 26 -16.98 16.72 2.52
CA HIS A 26 -16.10 15.75 3.19
C HIS A 26 -15.58 16.29 4.53
N LEU A 27 -15.14 15.42 5.42
CA LEU A 27 -14.55 15.80 6.72
C LEU A 27 -13.28 15.01 7.03
N LEU A 28 -12.38 15.62 7.79
CA LEU A 28 -11.17 15.01 8.35
C LEU A 28 -11.03 15.36 9.83
N SER A 29 -10.82 14.34 10.66
CA SER A 29 -10.60 14.49 12.09
C SER A 29 -9.13 14.67 12.45
N SER A 30 -8.86 15.37 13.55
CA SER A 30 -7.51 15.55 14.11
C SER A 30 -6.53 16.17 13.10
N VAL A 31 -6.94 17.29 12.52
CA VAL A 31 -6.15 18.06 11.55
C VAL A 31 -5.55 19.29 12.22
N ASP A 32 -4.25 19.48 11.99
CA ASP A 32 -3.54 20.73 12.31
C ASP A 32 -3.45 21.59 11.05
N LEU A 33 -3.69 22.89 11.17
CA LEU A 33 -3.44 23.87 10.12
C LEU A 33 -2.25 24.74 10.50
N GLU A 34 -1.18 24.64 9.72
CA GLU A 34 0.11 25.30 9.93
C GLU A 34 0.51 26.11 8.68
N PRO A 35 0.79 27.42 8.78
CA PRO A 35 1.41 28.18 7.70
C PRO A 35 2.90 27.88 7.61
N GLU A 36 3.44 27.93 6.40
CA GLU A 36 4.87 27.71 6.16
C GLU A 36 5.72 28.91 6.64
N ASP A 37 5.16 30.12 6.61
CA ASP A 37 5.82 31.36 7.06
C ASP A 37 5.48 31.68 8.53
N HIS A 38 6.47 31.52 9.41
CA HIS A 38 6.30 31.40 10.86
C HIS A 38 6.05 32.71 11.64
N HIS A 39 5.77 33.84 10.98
CA HIS A 39 6.01 35.13 11.64
C HIS A 39 4.83 35.80 12.36
N ASN A 40 3.59 35.31 12.36
CA ASN A 40 2.50 35.98 13.11
C ASN A 40 1.25 35.10 13.42
N PHE A 41 1.35 33.77 13.38
CA PHE A 41 0.19 32.89 13.40
C PHE A 41 0.12 31.97 14.63
N SER A 42 -1.08 31.82 15.20
CA SER A 42 -1.37 30.81 16.21
C SER A 42 -1.81 29.51 15.53
N PRO A 43 -1.04 28.40 15.65
CA PRO A 43 -1.38 27.15 14.99
C PRO A 43 -2.72 26.59 15.47
N LEU A 44 -3.61 26.28 14.53
CA LEU A 44 -4.85 25.57 14.82
C LEU A 44 -4.52 24.08 14.91
N LYS A 45 -4.69 23.49 16.09
CA LYS A 45 -4.25 22.10 16.36
C LYS A 45 -5.40 21.18 16.72
N SER A 46 -5.35 19.97 16.20
CA SER A 46 -6.21 18.84 16.55
C SER A 46 -7.70 19.13 16.41
N GLY A 47 -8.08 19.81 15.32
CA GLY A 47 -9.48 20.13 15.03
C GLY A 47 -10.13 19.21 14.00
N LEU A 48 -11.41 19.43 13.78
CA LEU A 48 -12.19 18.83 12.71
C LEU A 48 -12.14 19.78 11.50
N LEU A 49 -11.58 19.32 10.39
CA LEU A 49 -11.56 20.04 9.12
C LEU A 49 -12.73 19.55 8.25
N ILE A 50 -13.61 20.46 7.86
CA ILE A 50 -14.79 20.19 7.04
C ILE A 50 -14.64 20.93 5.73
N LEU A 51 -14.76 20.21 4.61
CA LEU A 51 -14.84 20.76 3.28
C LEU A 51 -16.31 20.95 2.92
N THR A 52 -16.69 22.18 2.59
CA THR A 52 -17.97 22.48 1.96
C THR A 52 -17.78 22.87 0.51
N THR A 53 -18.89 23.05 -0.19
CA THR A 53 -18.95 23.64 -1.54
C THR A 53 -18.42 25.08 -1.62
N HIS A 54 -18.32 25.80 -0.48
CA HIS A 54 -18.00 27.23 -0.45
C HIS A 54 -16.71 27.57 0.33
N ARG A 55 -16.35 26.79 1.35
CA ARG A 55 -15.22 27.08 2.25
C ARG A 55 -14.69 25.82 2.93
N LEU A 56 -13.45 25.90 3.40
CA LEU A 56 -12.92 25.00 4.41
C LEU A 56 -13.25 25.56 5.79
N LEU A 57 -13.83 24.72 6.65
CA LEU A 57 -14.17 25.06 8.03
C LEU A 57 -13.29 24.25 8.95
N TRP A 58 -12.66 24.90 9.93
CA TRP A 58 -11.92 24.25 10.99
C TRP A 58 -12.61 24.50 12.32
N LEU A 59 -12.96 23.41 13.01
CA LEU A 59 -13.62 23.44 14.30
C LEU A 59 -12.68 22.89 15.38
N PRO A 60 -12.57 23.57 16.54
CA PRO A 60 -11.79 23.06 17.66
C PRO A 60 -12.37 21.75 18.18
N SER A 61 -11.51 20.77 18.49
CA SER A 61 -11.94 19.57 19.22
C SER A 61 -12.29 19.95 20.66
N SER A 62 -13.34 19.35 21.22
CA SER A 62 -13.79 19.56 22.61
C SER A 62 -12.72 19.25 23.68
N SER A 63 -11.61 18.63 23.28
CA SER A 63 -10.45 18.27 24.13
C SER A 63 -9.29 19.27 24.12
N ALA A 64 -9.39 20.40 23.39
CA ALA A 64 -8.29 21.36 23.27
C ALA A 64 -8.16 22.28 24.52
N SER A 65 -6.94 22.43 25.03
CA SER A 65 -6.62 23.24 26.22
C SER A 65 -6.64 24.76 26.00
N THR A 66 -6.78 25.21 24.75
CA THR A 66 -6.87 26.63 24.38
C THR A 66 -8.21 26.93 23.70
N PRO A 67 -8.91 28.03 24.06
CA PRO A 67 -10.16 28.42 23.42
C PRO A 67 -9.87 28.99 22.02
N THR A 68 -9.67 28.09 21.05
CA THR A 68 -9.55 28.46 19.65
C THR A 68 -10.95 28.61 19.06
N SER A 69 -11.24 29.76 18.46
CA SER A 69 -12.52 29.97 17.77
C SER A 69 -12.54 29.18 16.46
N ALA A 70 -13.71 28.71 16.05
CA ALA A 70 -13.93 28.11 14.74
C ALA A 70 -13.48 29.06 13.62
N ALA A 71 -12.78 28.52 12.62
CA ALA A 71 -12.16 29.28 11.54
C ALA A 71 -12.73 28.87 10.19
N ALA A 72 -12.80 29.81 9.25
CA ALA A 72 -13.22 29.59 7.87
C ALA A 72 -12.14 30.07 6.89
N ILE A 73 -11.95 29.33 5.81
CA ILE A 73 -11.13 29.69 4.66
C ILE A 73 -12.02 29.58 3.42
N PRO A 74 -12.46 30.70 2.82
CA PRO A 74 -13.24 30.68 1.59
C PRO A 74 -12.49 29.94 0.48
N LEU A 75 -13.16 29.04 -0.24
CA LEU A 75 -12.59 28.42 -1.44
C LEU A 75 -12.14 29.43 -2.50
N PRO A 76 -12.84 30.57 -2.76
CA PRO A 76 -12.32 31.58 -3.68
C PRO A 76 -11.02 32.26 -3.22
N ALA A 77 -10.66 32.17 -1.94
CA ALA A 77 -9.38 32.66 -1.45
C ALA A 77 -8.20 31.74 -1.83
N ILE A 78 -8.47 30.51 -2.25
CA ILE A 78 -7.45 29.50 -2.54
C ILE A 78 -6.99 29.67 -3.98
N SER A 79 -5.72 30.02 -4.17
CA SER A 79 -5.14 30.25 -5.51
C SER A 79 -4.57 28.97 -6.13
N HIS A 80 -4.05 28.06 -5.30
CA HIS A 80 -3.39 26.85 -5.77
C HIS A 80 -3.48 25.72 -4.74
N ILE A 81 -3.74 24.49 -5.21
CA ILE A 81 -3.69 23.27 -4.39
C ILE A 81 -2.50 22.44 -4.87
N PHE A 82 -1.57 22.08 -3.98
CA PHE A 82 -0.36 21.36 -4.38
C PHE A 82 -0.64 19.85 -4.49
N SER A 83 -0.11 19.23 -5.54
CA SER A 83 -0.13 17.78 -5.68
C SER A 83 0.74 17.12 -4.60
N SER A 84 0.22 16.06 -3.98
CA SER A 84 0.98 15.18 -3.10
C SER A 84 2.12 14.49 -3.89
N LYS A 85 3.38 14.80 -3.58
CA LYS A 85 4.52 14.04 -4.08
C LYS A 85 4.68 12.78 -3.24
N LYS A 86 4.29 11.62 -3.78
CA LYS A 86 4.49 10.30 -3.13
C LYS A 86 5.99 9.98 -3.11
N SER A 87 6.68 10.40 -2.06
CA SER A 87 8.10 10.11 -1.84
C SER A 87 8.22 9.02 -0.78
N LEU A 88 9.25 8.17 -0.86
CA LEU A 88 9.56 7.14 0.15
C LEU A 88 9.68 7.72 1.58
N LYS A 89 10.00 9.01 1.73
CA LYS A 89 10.02 9.71 3.03
C LYS A 89 8.64 10.04 3.61
N SER A 90 7.58 10.04 2.79
CA SER A 90 6.21 10.35 3.24
C SER A 90 5.50 9.18 3.90
N MET A 91 6.04 7.94 3.84
CA MET A 91 5.49 6.78 4.54
C MET A 91 5.70 6.84 6.07
N PHE A 92 6.63 7.67 6.55
CA PHE A 92 6.96 7.82 7.97
C PHE A 92 6.41 9.11 8.59
N HIS A 93 5.68 9.91 7.84
CA HIS A 93 5.14 11.20 8.28
C HIS A 93 3.62 11.22 8.11
N SER A 94 2.94 11.97 8.98
CA SER A 94 1.51 12.26 8.85
C SER A 94 1.19 12.84 7.46
N PRO A 95 0.09 12.42 6.80
CA PRO A 95 -0.33 12.98 5.52
C PRO A 95 -0.47 14.50 5.58
N ARG A 96 -0.02 15.17 4.51
CA ARG A 96 0.02 16.64 4.41
C ARG A 96 -0.65 17.11 3.13
N ILE A 97 -1.65 17.98 3.28
CA ILE A 97 -2.29 18.69 2.17
C ILE A 97 -1.78 20.12 2.18
N ARG A 98 -1.15 20.56 1.09
CA ARG A 98 -0.65 21.93 0.96
C ARG A 98 -1.52 22.70 -0.02
N PHE A 99 -1.85 23.93 0.31
CA PHE A 99 -2.58 24.84 -0.56
C PHE A 99 -2.19 26.29 -0.26
N GLN A 100 -2.28 27.14 -1.28
CA GLN A 100 -1.92 28.54 -1.23
C GLN A 100 -3.19 29.38 -1.14
N VAL A 101 -3.19 30.33 -0.21
CA VAL A 101 -4.33 31.21 0.07
C VAL A 101 -3.90 32.66 -0.15
N LEU A 102 -4.78 33.44 -0.78
CA LEU A 102 -4.63 34.87 -0.96
C LEU A 102 -4.90 35.61 0.35
N VAL A 103 -4.07 36.59 0.64
CA VAL A 103 -4.13 37.39 1.87
C VAL A 103 -4.33 38.85 1.49
N SER A 104 -5.31 39.47 2.13
CA SER A 104 -5.61 40.89 2.00
C SER A 104 -4.50 41.76 2.62
N PRO A 105 -4.38 43.05 2.26
CA PRO A 105 -3.33 43.95 2.77
C PRO A 105 -3.32 44.11 4.31
N ASP A 106 -4.44 43.83 4.96
CA ASP A 106 -4.64 43.82 6.41
C ASP A 106 -4.13 42.53 7.10
N GLY A 107 -3.56 41.59 6.32
CA GLY A 107 -2.98 40.35 6.84
C GLY A 107 -4.00 39.24 7.12
N ARG A 108 -5.23 39.35 6.60
CA ARG A 108 -6.29 38.33 6.74
C ARG A 108 -6.49 37.55 5.44
N VAL A 109 -7.03 36.33 5.54
CA VAL A 109 -7.45 35.57 4.36
C VAL A 109 -8.44 36.39 3.54
N PHE A 110 -8.20 36.47 2.22
CA PHE A 110 -9.04 37.21 1.28
C PHE A 110 -10.47 36.66 1.31
N ASP A 111 -11.45 37.54 1.51
CA ASP A 111 -12.87 37.19 1.49
C ASP A 111 -13.59 38.08 0.46
N PRO A 112 -14.04 37.53 -0.68
CA PRO A 112 -14.73 38.30 -1.70
C PRO A 112 -16.11 38.80 -1.24
N GLY A 113 -16.70 38.24 -0.17
CA GLY A 113 -17.99 38.68 0.37
C GLY A 113 -17.90 39.85 1.35
N SER A 114 -16.70 40.14 1.87
CA SER A 114 -16.46 41.32 2.69
C SER A 114 -16.26 42.51 1.77
N GLY A 115 -17.25 43.41 1.66
CA GLY A 115 -17.27 44.59 0.77
C GLY A 115 -16.17 45.65 0.99
N SER A 116 -14.98 45.26 1.44
CA SER A 116 -13.77 46.06 1.50
C SER A 116 -13.18 46.21 0.10
N GLY A 117 -13.69 47.20 -0.63
CA GLY A 117 -12.92 48.06 -1.52
C GLY A 117 -11.99 47.38 -2.52
N SER A 118 -12.46 47.30 -3.76
CA SER A 118 -11.66 47.40 -4.98
C SER A 118 -10.57 48.48 -4.82
N GLY A 119 -9.36 48.05 -4.46
CA GLY A 119 -8.15 48.85 -4.42
C GLY A 119 -7.16 48.29 -5.42
N SER A 120 -7.23 48.81 -6.63
CA SER A 120 -6.22 48.73 -7.69
C SER A 120 -4.77 48.58 -7.18
N GLY A 121 -4.08 47.52 -7.61
CA GLY A 121 -2.67 47.61 -7.98
C GLY A 121 -1.59 47.51 -6.88
N LEU A 122 -1.82 46.82 -5.76
CA LEU A 122 -0.74 46.51 -4.81
C LEU A 122 -0.71 44.99 -4.52
N GLY A 123 0.46 44.38 -4.73
CA GLY A 123 0.64 42.94 -4.92
C GLY A 123 -0.15 42.04 -3.96
N SER A 124 -0.96 41.14 -4.52
CA SER A 124 -1.65 40.10 -3.76
C SER A 124 -0.63 39.22 -3.06
N ARG A 125 -0.53 39.36 -1.74
CA ARG A 125 0.34 38.51 -0.92
C ARG A 125 -0.35 37.16 -0.77
N SER A 126 0.39 36.07 -0.88
CA SER A 126 -0.14 34.73 -0.73
C SER A 126 0.66 33.97 0.32
N VAL A 127 -0.03 33.09 1.06
CA VAL A 127 0.56 32.28 2.12
C VAL A 127 0.25 30.82 1.85
N VAL A 128 1.25 29.96 2.00
CA VAL A 128 1.07 28.51 1.91
C VAL A 128 0.63 27.97 3.27
N LEU A 129 -0.51 27.29 3.27
CA LEU A 129 -1.03 26.55 4.40
C LEU A 129 -0.85 25.05 4.19
N THR A 130 -0.48 24.36 5.27
CA THR A 130 -0.38 22.92 5.33
C THR A 130 -1.41 22.39 6.32
N ALA A 131 -2.33 21.55 5.84
CA ALA A 131 -3.17 20.71 6.67
C ALA A 131 -2.44 19.39 6.96
N VAL A 132 -2.06 19.16 8.21
CA VAL A 132 -1.40 17.95 8.69
C VAL A 132 -2.45 17.04 9.32
N VAL A 133 -2.72 15.89 8.71
CA VAL A 133 -3.75 14.95 9.17
C VAL A 133 -3.12 13.97 10.16
N ARG A 134 -3.47 14.07 11.45
CA ARG A 134 -2.96 13.16 12.50
C ARG A 134 -3.93 12.02 12.82
N GLY A 135 -5.21 12.17 12.46
CA GLY A 135 -6.25 11.17 12.73
C GLY A 135 -6.33 10.08 11.66
N LYS A 136 -7.18 9.09 11.90
CA LYS A 136 -7.61 8.14 10.85
C LYS A 136 -8.61 8.84 9.94
N GLY A 137 -8.30 8.97 8.65
CA GLY A 137 -9.18 9.56 7.65
C GLY A 137 -8.64 9.37 6.24
N ASP A 138 -9.54 9.37 5.26
CA ASP A 138 -9.17 9.24 3.85
C ASP A 138 -8.63 10.57 3.29
N CYS A 139 -7.33 10.78 3.47
CA CYS A 139 -6.66 12.00 3.01
C CYS A 139 -6.65 12.14 1.47
N ASP A 140 -6.54 11.03 0.75
CA ASP A 140 -6.51 11.02 -0.72
C ASP A 140 -7.92 11.31 -1.28
N GLY A 141 -8.95 10.70 -0.70
CA GLY A 141 -10.35 11.00 -1.02
C GLY A 141 -10.75 12.44 -0.68
N PHE A 142 -10.31 12.97 0.47
CA PHE A 142 -10.52 14.37 0.82
C PHE A 142 -9.85 15.30 -0.20
N LEU A 143 -8.60 15.03 -0.60
CA LEU A 143 -7.90 15.84 -1.60
C LEU A 143 -8.63 15.83 -2.95
N GLY A 144 -9.13 14.67 -3.38
CA GLY A 144 -9.96 14.55 -4.59
C GLY A 144 -11.21 15.44 -4.52
N LYS A 145 -11.99 15.30 -3.43
CA LYS A 145 -13.18 16.14 -3.21
C LYS A 145 -12.86 17.62 -3.08
N PHE A 146 -11.72 17.97 -2.51
CA PHE A 146 -11.27 19.34 -2.39
C PHE A 146 -11.00 19.97 -3.76
N TRP A 147 -10.34 19.22 -4.66
CA TRP A 147 -10.17 19.63 -6.05
C TRP A 147 -11.50 19.77 -6.80
N ASP A 148 -12.44 18.85 -6.59
CA ASP A 148 -13.75 18.89 -7.25
C ASP A 148 -14.56 20.12 -6.80
N SER A 149 -14.66 20.34 -5.48
CA SER A 149 -15.36 21.51 -4.93
C SER A 149 -14.72 22.82 -5.36
N TRP A 150 -13.38 22.90 -5.38
CA TRP A 150 -12.67 24.09 -5.82
C TRP A 150 -12.83 24.37 -7.32
N ARG A 151 -12.90 23.32 -8.16
CA ARG A 151 -13.16 23.47 -9.60
C ARG A 151 -14.61 23.77 -9.93
N ALA A 152 -15.55 23.29 -9.12
CA ALA A 152 -16.99 23.47 -9.34
C ALA A 152 -17.48 24.91 -9.13
N ARG A 153 -16.73 25.74 -8.37
CA ARG A 153 -17.01 27.18 -8.16
C ARG A 153 -18.46 27.47 -7.73
N ALA A 154 -19.04 26.62 -6.88
CA ALA A 154 -20.43 26.74 -6.43
C ALA A 154 -20.74 28.07 -5.70
N TRP A 155 -19.71 28.76 -5.20
CA TRP A 155 -19.84 30.09 -4.58
C TRP A 155 -20.10 31.23 -5.57
N GLU A 156 -19.97 31.00 -6.88
CA GLU A 156 -20.26 32.03 -7.91
C GLU A 156 -21.74 32.07 -8.29
N THR A 157 -22.52 31.08 -7.87
CA THR A 157 -23.95 30.99 -8.21
C THR A 157 -24.84 31.64 -7.15
N ASN A 158 -24.95 32.98 -7.13
CA ASN A 158 -26.27 33.65 -7.00
C ASN A 158 -26.22 35.18 -7.15
N GLU A 159 -26.99 35.72 -8.11
CA GLU A 159 -28.08 36.71 -7.93
C GLU A 159 -28.51 37.28 -9.30
N THR A 160 -29.54 36.69 -9.91
CA THR A 160 -30.54 37.47 -10.66
C THR A 160 -31.92 37.09 -10.12
N SER A 161 -32.65 38.13 -9.73
CA SER A 161 -33.74 38.17 -8.76
C SER A 161 -35.02 37.42 -9.14
N GLY A 162 -35.80 37.05 -8.12
CA GLY A 162 -37.21 36.68 -8.27
C GLY A 162 -37.87 36.20 -6.96
N SER A 163 -38.19 37.13 -6.06
CA SER A 163 -38.91 36.91 -4.80
C SER A 163 -40.40 36.58 -4.97
N GLY A 164 -40.94 35.76 -4.05
CA GLY A 164 -42.38 35.66 -3.78
C GLY A 164 -42.76 34.55 -2.79
N SER A 165 -42.86 34.86 -1.49
CA SER A 165 -43.75 34.17 -0.54
C SER A 165 -45.21 34.60 -0.84
N SER A 166 -46.32 33.98 -0.44
CA SER A 166 -46.70 33.22 0.76
C SER A 166 -48.14 32.66 0.57
N SER A 167 -48.43 31.48 1.15
CA SER A 167 -49.68 31.00 1.78
C SER A 167 -51.09 31.51 1.39
N VAL A 168 -52.04 30.60 1.11
CA VAL A 168 -53.28 30.31 1.90
C VAL A 168 -54.35 29.57 1.05
N SER A 169 -54.74 28.39 1.56
CA SER A 169 -56.04 27.69 1.59
C SER A 169 -56.95 27.53 0.36
N GLY A 170 -57.40 26.28 0.14
CA GLY A 170 -58.67 25.97 -0.52
C GLY A 170 -58.80 24.53 -1.02
N SER A 171 -59.32 23.64 -0.19
CA SER A 171 -59.88 22.34 -0.60
C SER A 171 -61.36 22.51 -0.94
N GLY A 172 -61.86 21.94 -2.05
CA GLY A 172 -63.30 21.84 -2.31
C GLY A 172 -63.71 21.76 -3.78
N THR A 173 -63.94 20.53 -4.22
CA THR A 173 -64.49 20.00 -5.48
C THR A 173 -65.74 20.68 -6.06
N GLY A 174 -65.85 20.71 -7.41
CA GLY A 174 -67.15 20.81 -8.11
C GLY A 174 -67.07 21.30 -9.57
N THR A 175 -67.40 20.40 -10.50
CA THR A 175 -67.58 20.58 -11.95
C THR A 175 -68.53 21.72 -12.37
N GLY A 176 -68.23 22.42 -13.48
CA GLY A 176 -69.22 23.17 -14.28
C GLY A 176 -68.65 24.31 -15.14
N THR A 177 -68.67 24.11 -16.47
CA THR A 177 -68.68 25.07 -17.61
C THR A 177 -68.49 26.58 -17.38
N GLY A 178 -67.59 27.21 -18.15
CA GLY A 178 -67.59 28.66 -18.43
C GLY A 178 -66.28 29.23 -18.99
N THR A 179 -66.38 30.04 -20.03
CA THR A 179 -65.40 30.92 -20.69
C THR A 179 -64.35 31.61 -19.80
N GLY A 180 -63.10 31.75 -20.28
CA GLY A 180 -62.13 32.72 -19.75
C GLY A 180 -60.63 32.40 -19.95
N THR A 181 -60.02 33.13 -20.88
CA THR A 181 -58.62 33.63 -21.04
C THR A 181 -57.48 33.24 -20.07
N GLY A 182 -56.31 32.90 -20.65
CA GLY A 182 -54.93 33.10 -20.13
C GLY A 182 -54.32 31.94 -19.30
N GLY A 183 -53.05 31.54 -19.40
CA GLY A 183 -51.90 31.98 -20.19
C GLY A 183 -50.65 31.14 -19.88
N GLY A 184 -49.75 31.01 -20.86
CA GLY A 184 -48.29 30.88 -20.74
C GLY A 184 -47.66 29.62 -20.11
N LEU A 185 -47.43 28.58 -20.91
CA LEU A 185 -46.61 27.40 -20.55
C LEU A 185 -45.17 27.43 -21.13
N TYR A 186 -44.74 28.54 -21.73
CA TYR A 186 -43.47 28.64 -22.46
C TYR A 186 -42.63 29.80 -21.93
N SER A 187 -41.45 29.49 -21.38
CA SER A 187 -40.30 30.41 -21.44
C SER A 187 -39.69 30.32 -22.84
N SER A 188 -39.18 31.43 -23.36
CA SER A 188 -38.74 31.62 -24.75
C SER A 188 -37.51 30.80 -25.19
N ASP A 189 -37.18 29.70 -24.51
CA ASP A 189 -36.01 28.86 -24.77
C ASP A 189 -36.31 27.35 -24.70
N GLY A 190 -37.58 26.94 -24.87
CA GLY A 190 -37.95 25.54 -25.17
C GLY A 190 -37.70 24.48 -24.08
N SER A 191 -37.09 24.81 -22.94
CA SER A 191 -36.81 23.84 -21.88
C SER A 191 -37.91 23.81 -20.80
N VAL A 192 -38.47 22.61 -20.57
CA VAL A 192 -39.51 22.35 -19.57
C VAL A 192 -38.87 22.23 -18.19
N ARG A 193 -39.12 23.18 -17.28
CA ARG A 193 -38.65 23.08 -15.89
C ARG A 193 -39.48 22.04 -15.13
N MET A 194 -38.98 20.81 -15.03
CA MET A 194 -39.59 19.76 -14.22
C MET A 194 -38.99 19.76 -12.82
N VAL A 195 -39.74 20.18 -11.79
CA VAL A 195 -39.31 20.21 -10.38
C VAL A 195 -40.18 19.24 -9.57
N GLY A 196 -39.60 18.17 -9.01
CA GLY A 196 -40.28 17.17 -8.16
C GLY A 196 -39.56 15.80 -8.10
N VAL A 197 -40.09 14.84 -7.32
CA VAL A 197 -39.57 13.46 -7.19
C VAL A 197 -39.43 12.76 -8.54
N ALA A 198 -40.28 13.10 -9.51
CA ALA A 198 -40.18 12.65 -10.90
C ALA A 198 -38.90 13.14 -11.62
N GLY A 199 -38.36 14.31 -11.26
CA GLY A 199 -37.11 14.84 -11.79
C GLY A 199 -35.87 14.16 -11.19
N ILE A 200 -35.94 13.73 -9.93
CA ILE A 200 -34.86 12.95 -9.29
C ILE A 200 -34.80 11.55 -9.90
N LEU A 201 -35.95 10.87 -10.03
CA LEU A 201 -36.03 9.55 -10.67
C LEU A 201 -35.55 9.58 -12.13
N ARG A 202 -35.89 10.65 -12.88
CA ARG A 202 -35.41 10.82 -14.24
C ARG A 202 -33.90 11.08 -14.30
N LYS A 203 -33.36 11.89 -13.38
CA LYS A 203 -31.91 12.13 -13.29
C LYS A 203 -31.13 10.88 -12.89
N GLU A 204 -31.68 10.06 -12.00
CA GLU A 204 -31.10 8.78 -11.64
C GLU A 204 -31.11 7.83 -12.85
N GLN A 205 -32.25 7.71 -13.54
CA GLN A 205 -32.34 6.91 -14.77
C GLN A 205 -31.37 7.37 -15.87
N GLU A 206 -31.21 8.69 -16.09
CA GLU A 206 -30.23 9.25 -17.04
C GLU A 206 -28.78 8.97 -16.59
N LEU A 207 -28.50 8.91 -15.29
CA LEU A 207 -27.23 8.46 -14.73
C LEU A 207 -26.98 6.97 -14.98
N TRP A 208 -27.99 6.12 -14.80
CA TRP A 208 -27.91 4.70 -15.12
C TRP A 208 -27.67 4.48 -16.62
N GLU A 209 -28.40 5.17 -17.48
CA GLU A 209 -28.26 5.06 -18.94
C GLU A 209 -26.92 5.60 -19.46
N SER A 210 -26.41 6.70 -18.90
CA SER A 210 -25.08 7.21 -19.23
C SER A 210 -23.95 6.31 -18.69
N THR A 211 -24.13 5.70 -17.52
CA THR A 211 -23.16 4.74 -16.97
C THR A 211 -23.16 3.45 -17.77
N ASP A 212 -24.32 2.92 -18.15
CA ASP A 212 -24.45 1.72 -18.97
C ASP A 212 -23.86 1.93 -20.36
N LYS A 213 -24.13 3.08 -20.99
CA LYS A 213 -23.51 3.45 -22.27
C LYS A 213 -21.98 3.57 -22.16
N SER A 214 -21.48 4.23 -21.11
CA SER A 214 -20.03 4.33 -20.85
C SER A 214 -19.39 2.96 -20.64
N LEU A 215 -20.07 2.06 -19.94
CA LEU A 215 -19.64 0.69 -19.70
C LEU A 215 -19.64 -0.13 -21.01
N GLN A 216 -20.65 0.05 -21.86
CA GLN A 216 -20.76 -0.62 -23.14
C GLN A 216 -19.70 -0.12 -24.15
N ASP A 217 -19.45 1.19 -24.19
CA ASP A 217 -18.36 1.79 -24.96
C ASP A 217 -17.00 1.28 -24.46
N ALA A 218 -16.78 1.21 -23.13
CA ALA A 218 -15.57 0.63 -22.55
C ALA A 218 -15.37 -0.86 -22.88
N PHE A 219 -16.44 -1.66 -22.94
CA PHE A 219 -16.37 -3.05 -23.38
C PHE A 219 -16.08 -3.19 -24.87
N GLN A 220 -16.59 -2.27 -25.68
CA GLN A 220 -16.34 -2.25 -27.12
C GLN A 220 -14.89 -1.86 -27.42
N ASP A 221 -14.35 -0.86 -26.70
CA ASP A 221 -12.94 -0.48 -26.73
C ASP A 221 -12.02 -1.59 -26.21
N LEU A 222 -12.42 -2.29 -25.14
CA LEU A 222 -11.68 -3.45 -24.65
C LEU A 222 -11.65 -4.56 -25.71
N ASN A 223 -12.77 -4.84 -26.38
CA ASN A 223 -12.81 -5.83 -27.46
C ASN A 223 -11.98 -5.40 -28.68
N ALA A 224 -11.98 -4.12 -29.04
CA ALA A 224 -11.12 -3.58 -30.10
C ALA A 224 -9.63 -3.70 -29.72
N LEU A 225 -9.29 -3.38 -28.48
CA LEU A 225 -7.95 -3.53 -27.92
C LEU A 225 -7.53 -5.01 -27.89
N MET A 226 -8.40 -5.92 -27.45
CA MET A 226 -8.16 -7.36 -27.45
C MET A 226 -7.98 -7.91 -28.87
N SER A 227 -8.74 -7.41 -29.84
CA SER A 227 -8.55 -7.78 -31.25
C SER A 227 -7.20 -7.31 -31.78
N LYS A 228 -6.80 -6.08 -31.47
CA LYS A 228 -5.49 -5.52 -31.87
C LYS A 228 -4.32 -6.21 -31.17
N ALA A 229 -4.47 -6.51 -29.88
CA ALA A 229 -3.50 -7.30 -29.13
C ALA A 229 -3.40 -8.72 -29.69
N LYS A 230 -4.51 -9.37 -30.07
CA LYS A 230 -4.52 -10.69 -30.70
C LYS A 230 -3.82 -10.68 -32.06
N GLU A 231 -4.04 -9.66 -32.89
CA GLU A 231 -3.32 -9.47 -34.15
C GLU A 231 -1.80 -9.32 -33.91
N MET A 232 -1.41 -8.54 -32.90
CA MET A 232 -0.02 -8.32 -32.52
C MET A 232 0.64 -9.59 -31.98
N VAL A 233 -0.06 -10.36 -31.15
CA VAL A 233 0.39 -11.66 -30.59
C VAL A 233 0.52 -12.70 -31.71
N MET A 234 -0.44 -12.80 -32.62
CA MET A 234 -0.35 -13.71 -33.77
C MET A 234 0.83 -13.35 -34.69
N LEU A 235 1.11 -12.06 -34.88
CA LEU A 235 2.28 -11.60 -35.64
C LEU A 235 3.58 -12.01 -34.94
N ALA A 236 3.65 -11.79 -33.61
CA ALA A 236 4.79 -12.19 -32.80
C ALA A 236 5.00 -13.72 -32.80
N GLU A 237 3.94 -14.52 -32.69
CA GLU A 237 4.00 -15.98 -32.78
C GLU A 237 4.43 -16.47 -34.18
N LYS A 238 3.96 -15.82 -35.25
CA LYS A 238 4.36 -16.12 -36.63
C LYS A 238 5.83 -15.77 -36.88
N MET A 239 6.31 -14.66 -36.33
CA MET A 239 7.73 -14.30 -36.34
C MET A 239 8.56 -15.30 -35.51
N ARG A 240 8.09 -15.70 -34.33
CA ARG A 240 8.70 -16.72 -33.48
C ARG A 240 8.79 -18.08 -34.18
N GLN A 241 7.73 -18.51 -34.86
CA GLN A 241 7.73 -19.75 -35.64
C GLN A 241 8.68 -19.68 -36.84
N LYS A 242 8.79 -18.53 -37.52
CA LYS A 242 9.80 -18.33 -38.57
C LYS A 242 11.23 -18.37 -38.02
N LEU A 243 11.48 -17.82 -36.83
CA LEU A 243 12.79 -17.89 -36.17
C LEU A 243 13.16 -19.32 -35.75
N LEU A 244 12.19 -20.12 -35.27
CA LEU A 244 12.41 -21.53 -34.93
C LEU A 244 12.51 -22.44 -36.17
N SER A 245 11.82 -22.09 -37.26
CA SER A 245 11.84 -22.86 -38.51
C SER A 245 13.03 -22.51 -39.40
N GLY A 246 13.64 -21.34 -39.25
CA GLY A 246 14.87 -20.91 -39.94
C GLY A 246 16.12 -21.69 -39.53
N THR A 247 16.06 -22.52 -38.49
CA THR A 247 17.18 -23.37 -38.05
C THR A 247 17.31 -24.67 -38.87
N ASN A 248 16.31 -25.07 -39.66
CA ASN A 248 16.30 -26.38 -40.35
C ASN A 248 16.52 -26.33 -41.87
N SER A 249 16.95 -25.20 -42.43
CA SER A 249 17.19 -25.10 -43.88
C SER A 249 18.34 -24.15 -44.22
N GLN A 250 19.57 -24.52 -43.87
CA GLN A 250 20.77 -24.39 -44.72
C GLN A 250 22.01 -24.86 -43.96
N ALA A 251 22.30 -26.16 -44.08
CA ALA A 251 23.65 -26.66 -43.94
C ALA A 251 24.34 -26.52 -45.32
N SER A 252 24.80 -25.32 -45.67
CA SER A 252 25.83 -25.14 -46.73
C SER A 252 26.27 -23.67 -46.89
N ALA A 253 27.52 -23.44 -46.50
CA ALA A 253 28.49 -22.48 -47.06
C ALA A 253 28.24 -20.95 -46.98
N THR A 254 29.16 -20.30 -46.24
CA THR A 254 29.81 -19.00 -46.53
C THR A 254 28.92 -17.76 -46.69
N ASN A 255 28.83 -16.92 -45.65
CA ASN A 255 29.31 -15.53 -45.65
C ASN A 255 28.91 -14.78 -44.36
N ASP A 256 29.78 -13.85 -43.99
CA ASP A 256 30.05 -13.33 -42.65
C ASP A 256 29.33 -11.99 -42.37
N GLU A 257 28.05 -11.85 -42.72
CA GLU A 257 27.34 -10.55 -42.64
C GLU A 257 25.99 -10.55 -41.91
N ASP A 258 25.54 -11.66 -41.31
CA ASP A 258 24.17 -11.76 -40.73
C ASP A 258 24.12 -11.79 -39.19
N MET A 259 25.23 -11.47 -38.50
CA MET A 259 25.26 -11.45 -37.03
C MET A 259 24.87 -10.08 -36.42
N GLY A 260 24.85 -9.01 -37.21
CA GLY A 260 24.37 -7.68 -36.79
C GLY A 260 22.84 -7.56 -36.75
N SER A 261 22.13 -8.35 -37.56
CA SER A 261 20.67 -8.29 -37.67
C SER A 261 19.95 -8.85 -36.44
N LYS A 262 20.55 -9.84 -35.75
CA LYS A 262 19.93 -10.51 -34.60
C LYS A 262 19.95 -9.68 -33.32
N GLU A 263 21.04 -8.95 -33.06
CA GLU A 263 21.19 -8.10 -31.88
C GLU A 263 20.43 -6.79 -32.05
N GLU A 264 20.53 -6.14 -33.21
CA GLU A 264 19.77 -4.92 -33.53
C GLU A 264 18.26 -5.18 -33.58
N MET A 265 17.82 -6.34 -34.07
CA MET A 265 16.40 -6.72 -34.07
C MET A 265 15.89 -7.10 -32.67
N GLN A 266 16.77 -7.61 -31.80
CA GLN A 266 16.48 -7.85 -30.39
C GLN A 266 16.36 -6.53 -29.62
N ASP A 267 17.18 -5.53 -29.96
CA ASP A 267 17.13 -4.15 -29.43
C ASP A 267 15.89 -3.38 -29.91
N TRP A 268 15.43 -3.62 -31.14
CA TRP A 268 14.13 -3.14 -31.63
C TRP A 268 12.95 -3.80 -30.89
N LEU A 269 13.00 -5.10 -30.59
CA LEU A 269 11.95 -5.78 -29.78
C LEU A 269 11.95 -5.32 -28.31
N LEU A 270 13.11 -4.99 -27.75
CA LEU A 270 13.28 -4.35 -26.44
C LEU A 270 12.69 -2.92 -26.45
N SER A 271 12.96 -2.14 -27.50
CA SER A 271 12.47 -0.75 -27.66
C SER A 271 10.97 -0.63 -27.95
N VAL A 272 10.33 -1.64 -28.55
CA VAL A 272 8.87 -1.67 -28.78
C VAL A 272 8.11 -2.14 -27.51
N GLY A 273 8.80 -2.53 -26.44
CA GLY A 273 8.20 -2.98 -25.18
C GLY A 273 7.57 -4.38 -25.24
N ILE A 274 7.83 -5.14 -26.30
CA ILE A 274 7.37 -6.54 -26.45
C ILE A 274 8.30 -7.50 -25.69
N ILE A 275 9.56 -7.11 -25.45
CA ILE A 275 10.50 -7.83 -24.60
C ILE A 275 10.95 -6.88 -23.48
N SER A 276 10.30 -6.96 -22.32
CA SER A 276 10.82 -6.44 -21.04
C SER A 276 11.77 -7.50 -20.45
N PRO A 277 12.65 -7.18 -19.48
CA PRO A 277 13.51 -8.19 -18.89
C PRO A 277 12.66 -9.25 -18.19
N VAL A 278 12.63 -10.44 -18.80
CA VAL A 278 12.16 -11.70 -18.21
C VAL A 278 10.73 -11.61 -17.67
N THR A 279 9.75 -11.56 -18.58
CA THR A 279 8.34 -11.88 -18.28
C THR A 279 7.97 -13.23 -18.91
N LYS A 280 6.95 -13.89 -18.33
CA LYS A 280 6.51 -15.24 -18.73
C LYS A 280 6.08 -15.29 -20.20
N GLU A 281 5.61 -14.16 -20.75
CA GLU A 281 5.15 -14.03 -22.12
C GLU A 281 6.30 -13.89 -23.15
N SER A 282 7.47 -13.39 -22.75
CA SER A 282 8.58 -13.06 -23.66
C SER A 282 9.66 -14.16 -23.78
N ALA A 283 9.88 -14.97 -22.73
CA ALA A 283 11.00 -15.92 -22.66
C ALA A 283 10.64 -17.42 -22.69
N GLY A 284 9.35 -17.79 -22.55
CA GLY A 284 8.90 -19.19 -22.61
C GLY A 284 9.77 -20.15 -21.77
N ALA A 285 10.31 -21.21 -22.39
CA ALA A 285 11.13 -22.23 -21.71
C ALA A 285 12.46 -21.71 -21.08
N LEU A 286 12.96 -20.53 -21.49
CA LEU A 286 14.19 -19.92 -20.95
C LEU A 286 13.92 -18.95 -19.81
N TYR A 287 12.66 -18.59 -19.55
CA TYR A 287 12.25 -17.69 -18.47
C TYR A 287 12.78 -18.17 -17.12
N HIS A 288 12.49 -19.41 -16.73
CA HIS A 288 12.92 -19.96 -15.44
C HIS A 288 14.44 -20.12 -15.36
N GLN A 289 15.13 -20.33 -16.48
CA GLN A 289 16.60 -20.43 -16.50
C GLN A 289 17.27 -19.07 -16.25
N GLN A 290 16.78 -18.02 -16.88
CA GLN A 290 17.28 -16.66 -16.67
C GLN A 290 16.93 -16.16 -15.27
N LEU A 291 15.70 -16.41 -14.83
CA LEU A 291 15.25 -16.10 -13.48
C LEU A 291 16.09 -16.83 -12.42
N SER A 292 16.39 -18.11 -12.64
CA SER A 292 17.23 -18.91 -11.74
C SER A 292 18.61 -18.27 -11.53
N ARG A 293 19.26 -17.77 -12.60
CA ARG A 293 20.56 -17.08 -12.50
C ARG A 293 20.45 -15.75 -11.77
N GLN A 294 19.48 -14.91 -12.13
CA GLN A 294 19.23 -13.63 -11.45
C GLN A 294 18.96 -13.82 -9.95
N LEU A 295 18.19 -14.85 -9.61
CA LEU A 295 17.83 -15.14 -8.23
C LEU A 295 19.05 -15.67 -7.45
N ALA A 296 19.94 -16.45 -8.07
CA ALA A 296 21.19 -16.88 -7.44
C ALA A 296 22.09 -15.68 -7.11
N ASP A 297 22.23 -14.74 -8.04
CA ASP A 297 23.03 -13.53 -7.84
C ASP A 297 22.45 -12.63 -6.75
N PHE A 298 21.12 -12.46 -6.75
CA PHE A 298 20.42 -11.66 -5.74
C PHE A 298 20.55 -12.26 -4.35
N VAL A 299 20.30 -13.57 -4.21
CA VAL A 299 20.21 -14.25 -2.90
C VAL A 299 21.56 -14.29 -2.18
N ARG A 300 22.69 -14.20 -2.89
CA ARG A 300 24.02 -14.15 -2.28
C ARG A 300 24.13 -13.09 -1.17
N THR A 301 23.65 -11.87 -1.39
CA THR A 301 23.77 -10.78 -0.40
C THR A 301 22.87 -10.99 0.83
N PRO A 302 21.56 -11.29 0.70
CA PRO A 302 20.71 -11.67 1.84
C PRO A 302 21.19 -12.91 2.58
N LEU A 303 21.74 -13.90 1.88
CA LEU A 303 22.19 -15.16 2.46
C LEU A 303 23.44 -14.97 3.33
N GLU A 304 24.40 -14.17 2.88
CA GLU A 304 25.58 -13.79 3.67
C GLU A 304 25.17 -13.03 4.95
N ARG A 305 24.18 -12.13 4.86
CA ARG A 305 23.64 -11.40 6.02
C ARG A 305 22.87 -12.30 6.99
N ALA A 306 22.23 -13.34 6.48
CA ALA A 306 21.46 -14.31 7.27
C ALA A 306 22.31 -15.46 7.83
N GLY A 307 23.63 -15.45 7.61
CA GLY A 307 24.52 -16.48 8.17
C GLY A 307 24.51 -17.81 7.42
N GLY A 308 24.12 -17.82 6.14
CA GLY A 308 24.26 -18.99 5.25
C GLY A 308 22.98 -19.78 4.98
N MET A 309 21.85 -19.42 5.61
CA MET A 309 20.54 -20.02 5.35
C MET A 309 19.41 -19.00 5.48
N ILE A 310 18.40 -19.07 4.62
CA ILE A 310 17.23 -18.19 4.65
C ILE A 310 15.97 -18.93 4.18
N ASN A 311 14.80 -18.56 4.71
CA ASN A 311 13.53 -19.12 4.26
C ASN A 311 13.24 -18.71 2.82
N LEU A 312 12.69 -19.64 2.04
CA LEU A 312 12.27 -19.34 0.67
C LEU A 312 11.20 -18.24 0.65
N ILE A 313 10.31 -18.21 1.64
CA ILE A 313 9.26 -17.18 1.77
C ILE A 313 9.88 -15.79 2.01
N ASP A 314 10.93 -15.71 2.81
CA ASP A 314 11.62 -14.44 3.07
C ASP A 314 12.35 -13.96 1.82
N VAL A 315 12.99 -14.88 1.08
CA VAL A 315 13.59 -14.58 -0.22
C VAL A 315 12.54 -14.09 -1.22
N TYR A 316 11.38 -14.73 -1.29
CA TYR A 316 10.27 -14.29 -2.12
C TYR A 316 9.88 -12.85 -1.83
N CYS A 317 9.68 -12.53 -0.55
CA CYS A 317 9.36 -11.18 -0.12
C CYS A 317 10.48 -10.17 -0.46
N LEU A 318 11.75 -10.52 -0.19
CA LEU A 318 12.90 -9.66 -0.44
C LEU A 318 13.09 -9.38 -1.93
N PHE A 319 12.98 -10.41 -2.76
CA PHE A 319 13.19 -10.32 -4.21
C PHE A 319 12.09 -9.49 -4.87
N ASN A 320 10.82 -9.75 -4.55
CA ASN A 320 9.70 -8.98 -5.09
C ASN A 320 9.71 -7.53 -4.58
N ARG A 321 10.12 -7.30 -3.33
CA ARG A 321 10.29 -5.94 -2.78
C ARG A 321 11.44 -5.19 -3.45
N ALA A 322 12.49 -5.87 -3.90
CA ALA A 322 13.59 -5.27 -4.64
C ALA A 322 13.22 -4.95 -6.10
N ARG A 323 12.37 -5.76 -6.74
CA ARG A 323 11.92 -5.53 -8.14
C ARG A 323 10.93 -4.38 -8.30
N GLY A 324 10.04 -4.16 -7.34
CA GLY A 324 9.10 -3.02 -7.36
C GLY A 324 7.90 -3.19 -8.30
N THR A 325 8.10 -3.22 -9.63
CA THR A 325 7.01 -3.15 -10.63
C THR A 325 6.85 -4.37 -11.54
N GLU A 326 7.52 -5.49 -11.25
CA GLU A 326 7.38 -6.75 -12.01
C GLU A 326 7.49 -7.94 -11.04
N LEU A 327 6.37 -8.24 -10.37
CA LEU A 327 6.33 -9.26 -9.34
C LEU A 327 6.39 -10.66 -9.95
N ILE A 328 7.09 -11.56 -9.27
CA ILE A 328 7.14 -12.98 -9.61
C ILE A 328 6.13 -13.74 -8.76
N SER A 329 5.49 -14.76 -9.35
CA SER A 329 4.63 -15.68 -8.61
C SER A 329 5.43 -16.65 -7.72
N PRO A 330 4.86 -17.17 -6.63
CA PRO A 330 5.55 -18.15 -5.78
C PRO A 330 5.98 -19.42 -6.54
N ASP A 331 5.15 -19.88 -7.48
CA ASP A 331 5.41 -21.07 -8.28
C ASP A 331 6.59 -20.86 -9.25
N ASP A 332 6.65 -19.71 -9.90
CA ASP A 332 7.74 -19.39 -10.83
C ASP A 332 9.08 -19.28 -10.09
N MET A 333 9.09 -18.74 -8.87
CA MET A 333 10.26 -18.70 -8.00
C MET A 333 10.71 -20.11 -7.59
N LEU A 334 9.77 -20.97 -7.20
CA LEU A 334 10.05 -22.36 -6.86
C LEU A 334 10.68 -23.12 -8.03
N GLN A 335 10.11 -22.98 -9.22
CA GLN A 335 10.65 -23.60 -10.43
C GLN A 335 12.05 -23.07 -10.75
N ALA A 336 12.29 -21.77 -10.61
CA ALA A 336 13.62 -21.19 -10.81
C ALA A 336 14.66 -21.70 -9.80
N CYS A 337 14.29 -21.85 -8.53
CA CYS A 337 15.16 -22.41 -7.50
C CYS A 337 15.46 -23.90 -7.73
N SER A 338 14.49 -24.68 -8.22
CA SER A 338 14.70 -26.11 -8.54
C SER A 338 15.73 -26.34 -9.65
N LEU A 339 15.95 -25.35 -10.51
CA LEU A 339 16.95 -25.43 -11.58
C LEU A 339 18.39 -25.27 -11.07
N TRP A 340 18.60 -24.81 -9.82
CA TRP A 340 19.94 -24.67 -9.24
C TRP A 340 20.66 -26.00 -9.03
N GLU A 341 19.97 -27.13 -9.03
CA GLU A 341 20.64 -28.44 -9.03
C GLU A 341 21.35 -28.72 -10.36
N LYS A 342 20.84 -28.12 -11.45
CA LYS A 342 21.38 -28.32 -12.82
C LYS A 342 22.42 -27.29 -13.20
N PHE A 343 22.43 -26.13 -12.54
CA PHE A 343 23.41 -25.08 -12.73
C PHE A 343 24.46 -25.14 -11.61
N ASP A 344 25.74 -25.01 -11.93
CA ASP A 344 26.77 -24.96 -10.87
C ASP A 344 26.82 -23.59 -10.19
N VAL A 345 25.80 -23.32 -9.37
CA VAL A 345 25.71 -22.12 -8.53
C VAL A 345 26.04 -22.45 -7.07
N PRO A 346 26.56 -21.51 -6.29
CA PRO A 346 26.95 -21.73 -4.89
C PRO A 346 25.75 -21.87 -3.92
N VAL A 347 24.53 -21.71 -4.41
CA VAL A 347 23.30 -21.80 -3.63
C VAL A 347 22.52 -23.06 -3.97
N MET A 348 21.76 -23.57 -3.00
CA MET A 348 20.89 -24.73 -3.21
C MET A 348 19.55 -24.54 -2.49
N LEU A 349 18.50 -25.11 -3.08
CA LEU A 349 17.19 -25.24 -2.46
C LEU A 349 17.19 -26.51 -1.61
N ARG A 350 16.81 -26.39 -0.34
CA ARG A 350 16.67 -27.52 0.58
C ARG A 350 15.25 -27.56 1.14
N LYS A 351 14.75 -28.77 1.37
CA LYS A 351 13.48 -29.05 2.02
C LYS A 351 13.73 -29.80 3.33
N PHE A 352 13.16 -29.33 4.43
CA PHE A 352 13.12 -30.04 5.71
C PHE A 352 11.98 -31.06 5.74
N ASP A 353 12.03 -31.99 6.68
CA ASP A 353 11.01 -33.04 6.87
C ASP A 353 9.63 -32.46 7.21
N SER A 354 9.61 -31.29 7.85
CA SER A 354 8.39 -30.49 8.10
C SER A 354 7.72 -29.96 6.83
N GLY A 355 8.42 -30.01 5.69
CA GLY A 355 7.99 -29.40 4.43
C GLY A 355 8.45 -27.95 4.25
N VAL A 356 9.09 -27.35 5.25
CA VAL A 356 9.67 -26.00 5.13
C VAL A 356 10.79 -26.02 4.09
N MET A 357 10.75 -25.06 3.15
CA MET A 357 11.77 -24.90 2.13
C MET A 357 12.64 -23.70 2.40
N VAL A 358 13.95 -23.91 2.30
CA VAL A 358 14.99 -22.92 2.59
C VAL A 358 16.00 -22.89 1.47
N ILE A 359 16.66 -21.74 1.35
CA ILE A 359 17.81 -21.57 0.48
C ILE A 359 19.04 -21.50 1.37
N GLN A 360 20.02 -22.35 1.08
CA GLN A 360 21.28 -22.42 1.82
C GLN A 360 22.46 -22.36 0.86
N ASN A 361 23.62 -21.95 1.37
CA ASN A 361 24.87 -22.05 0.63
C ASN A 361 25.30 -23.52 0.58
N LYS A 362 25.90 -23.98 -0.53
CA LYS A 362 26.51 -25.32 -0.61
C LYS A 362 27.59 -25.54 0.45
N SER A 363 28.27 -24.47 0.88
CA SER A 363 29.28 -24.52 1.95
C SER A 363 28.68 -24.62 3.35
N HIS A 364 27.37 -24.39 3.53
CA HIS A 364 26.73 -24.41 4.83
C HIS A 364 26.34 -25.86 5.20
N SER A 365 27.06 -26.44 6.14
CA SER A 365 26.89 -27.83 6.59
C SER A 365 26.02 -27.93 7.85
N ASP A 366 25.27 -29.02 7.98
CA ASP A 366 24.48 -29.28 9.19
C ASP A 366 25.38 -29.65 10.36
N GLU A 367 26.53 -30.25 10.07
CA GLU A 367 27.52 -30.66 11.06
C GLU A 367 28.01 -29.47 11.89
N GLU A 368 28.30 -28.33 11.26
CA GLU A 368 28.69 -27.10 11.96
C GLU A 368 27.58 -26.55 12.86
N VAL A 369 26.32 -26.67 12.42
CA VAL A 369 25.16 -26.27 13.22
C VAL A 369 25.00 -27.22 14.40
N PHE A 370 25.15 -28.52 14.19
CA PHE A 370 25.06 -29.53 15.25
C PHE A 370 26.16 -29.38 16.29
N VAL A 371 27.40 -29.03 15.91
CA VAL A 371 28.47 -28.73 16.86
C VAL A 371 28.11 -27.52 17.74
N ARG A 372 27.55 -26.46 17.15
CA ARG A 372 27.08 -25.28 17.90
C ARG A 372 25.92 -25.62 18.85
N ILE A 373 24.94 -26.39 18.38
CA ILE A 373 23.82 -26.87 19.20
C ILE A 373 24.33 -27.75 20.34
N LYS A 374 25.24 -28.69 20.06
CA LYS A 374 25.83 -29.56 21.09
C LYS A 374 26.55 -28.75 22.16
N SER A 375 27.34 -27.75 21.76
CA SER A 375 27.98 -26.81 22.69
C SER A 375 26.97 -26.05 23.56
N LEU A 376 25.84 -25.63 22.98
CA LEU A 376 24.77 -24.95 23.70
C LEU A 376 24.11 -25.87 24.74
N VAL A 377 23.77 -27.10 24.36
CA VAL A 377 23.06 -28.05 25.22
C VAL A 377 23.96 -28.60 26.33
N THR A 378 25.28 -28.63 26.11
CA THR A 378 26.26 -29.10 27.12
C THR A 378 26.49 -28.06 28.24
N LYS A 379 25.97 -26.83 28.13
CA LYS A 379 26.06 -25.84 29.21
C LYS A 379 25.28 -26.32 30.44
N PRO A 380 25.79 -26.07 31.67
CA PRO A 380 25.18 -26.59 32.90
C PRO A 380 23.72 -26.13 33.10
N GLU A 381 23.37 -24.91 32.67
CA GLU A 381 22.00 -24.39 32.75
C GLU A 381 21.06 -25.06 31.74
N ALA A 382 21.56 -25.37 30.54
CA ALA A 382 20.82 -26.01 29.46
C ALA A 382 20.64 -27.51 29.69
N LEU A 383 21.61 -28.17 30.34
CA LEU A 383 21.49 -29.57 30.78
C LEU A 383 20.34 -29.79 31.75
N ARG A 384 20.02 -28.79 32.57
CA ARG A 384 18.97 -28.87 33.60
C ARG A 384 17.60 -28.43 33.06
N SER A 385 17.55 -27.29 32.39
CA SER A 385 16.28 -26.70 31.95
C SER A 385 15.91 -27.04 30.51
N GLY A 386 16.80 -27.67 29.74
CA GLY A 386 16.59 -27.91 28.32
C GLY A 386 16.63 -26.60 27.51
N ILE A 387 16.82 -26.72 26.20
CA ILE A 387 16.84 -25.56 25.30
C ILE A 387 15.48 -25.40 24.61
N SER A 388 14.98 -24.17 24.57
CA SER A 388 13.84 -23.83 23.70
C SER A 388 14.33 -23.45 22.29
N PRO A 389 13.45 -23.50 21.27
CA PRO A 389 13.78 -22.97 19.94
C PRO A 389 14.22 -21.50 19.96
N SER A 390 13.71 -20.70 20.89
CA SER A 390 14.09 -19.29 21.06
C SER A 390 15.52 -19.14 21.59
N ASP A 391 15.95 -20.00 22.51
CA ASP A 391 17.31 -19.97 23.07
C ASP A 391 18.34 -20.41 22.02
N ALA A 392 17.98 -21.42 21.24
CA ALA A 392 18.78 -21.87 20.09
C ALA A 392 18.88 -20.77 19.03
N ALA A 393 17.77 -20.06 18.75
CA ALA A 393 17.75 -18.94 17.80
C ALA A 393 18.67 -17.80 18.21
N MET A 394 18.68 -17.41 19.49
CA MET A 394 19.58 -16.38 20.00
C MET A 394 21.05 -16.78 19.89
N THR A 395 21.36 -18.06 20.11
CA THR A 395 22.74 -18.57 20.04
C THR A 395 23.23 -18.72 18.60
N LEU A 396 22.36 -19.18 17.71
CA LEU A 396 22.68 -19.41 16.30
C LEU A 396 22.57 -18.15 15.44
N GLY A 397 21.90 -17.10 15.93
CA GLY A 397 21.67 -15.86 15.20
C GLY A 397 20.65 -16.00 14.07
N ILE A 398 19.69 -16.93 14.20
CA ILE A 398 18.69 -17.25 13.16
C ILE A 398 17.26 -17.06 13.69
N ALA A 399 16.27 -17.12 12.80
CA ALA A 399 14.87 -17.03 13.20
C ALA A 399 14.44 -18.23 14.08
N PRO A 400 13.55 -18.04 15.08
CA PRO A 400 13.05 -19.13 15.95
C PRO A 400 12.43 -20.31 15.20
N ALA A 401 11.73 -20.04 14.10
CA ALA A 401 11.18 -21.11 13.25
C ALA A 401 12.30 -21.98 12.65
N MET A 402 13.39 -21.37 12.21
CA MET A 402 14.53 -22.08 11.65
C MET A 402 15.33 -22.84 12.70
N ALA A 403 15.52 -22.24 13.87
CA ALA A 403 16.14 -22.93 14.99
C ALA A 403 15.36 -24.18 15.38
N LYS A 404 14.02 -24.13 15.34
CA LYS A 404 13.18 -25.30 15.58
C LYS A 404 13.46 -26.43 14.57
N GLU A 405 13.55 -26.13 13.28
CA GLU A 405 13.84 -27.14 12.24
C GLU A 405 15.22 -27.79 12.44
N HIS A 406 16.24 -27.00 12.80
CA HIS A 406 17.56 -27.56 13.12
C HIS A 406 17.55 -28.45 14.37
N LEU A 407 16.76 -28.11 15.39
CA LEU A 407 16.60 -28.94 16.58
C LEU A 407 15.87 -30.25 16.28
N LEU A 408 14.84 -30.21 15.42
CA LEU A 408 14.14 -31.41 14.95
C LEU A 408 15.06 -32.31 14.10
N THR A 409 15.93 -31.72 13.29
CA THR A 409 16.93 -32.47 12.50
C THR A 409 18.02 -33.07 13.41
N ALA A 410 18.42 -32.35 14.47
CA ALA A 410 19.32 -32.88 15.48
C ALA A 410 18.69 -34.02 16.30
N GLU A 411 17.38 -33.99 16.50
CA GLU A 411 16.66 -35.11 17.11
C GLU A 411 16.54 -36.31 16.18
N SER A 412 16.25 -36.11 14.89
CA SER A 412 16.13 -37.23 13.94
C SER A 412 17.45 -38.00 13.78
N THR A 413 18.58 -37.32 13.98
CA THR A 413 19.92 -37.91 14.02
C THR A 413 20.27 -38.54 15.38
N GLY A 414 19.38 -38.43 16.38
CA GLY A 414 19.54 -38.99 17.72
C GLY A 414 20.43 -38.18 18.66
N LEU A 415 20.81 -36.94 18.30
CA LEU A 415 21.62 -36.08 19.16
C LEU A 415 20.81 -35.50 20.34
N LEU A 416 19.55 -35.18 20.09
CA LEU A 416 18.64 -34.55 21.05
C LEU A 416 17.42 -35.42 21.32
N CYS A 417 16.76 -35.16 22.45
CA CYS A 417 15.44 -35.68 22.78
C CYS A 417 14.49 -34.52 23.05
N ARG A 418 13.25 -34.63 22.58
CA ARG A 418 12.20 -33.66 22.88
C ARG A 418 11.47 -34.00 24.18
N ASP A 419 11.15 -32.98 24.95
CA ASP A 419 10.16 -33.03 26.03
C ASP A 419 9.00 -32.09 25.67
N VAL A 420 7.77 -32.61 25.77
CA VAL A 420 6.55 -31.88 25.46
C VAL A 420 5.69 -31.85 26.71
N SER A 421 5.85 -30.77 27.47
CA SER A 421 5.16 -30.55 28.72
C SER A 421 4.19 -29.37 28.60
N PRO A 422 3.20 -29.22 29.51
CA PRO A 422 2.34 -28.02 29.56
C PRO A 422 3.15 -26.72 29.70
N ASP A 423 4.32 -26.82 30.33
CA ASP A 423 5.27 -25.73 30.54
C ASP A 423 6.04 -25.34 29.26
N GLY A 424 5.98 -26.16 28.20
CA GLY A 424 6.50 -25.81 26.89
C GLY A 424 7.21 -26.95 26.15
N PHE A 425 7.76 -26.57 25.00
CA PHE A 425 8.46 -27.45 24.07
C PHE A 425 9.97 -27.27 24.22
N ARG A 426 10.66 -28.28 24.74
CA ARG A 426 12.09 -28.21 25.10
C ARG A 426 12.86 -29.38 24.50
N PHE A 427 14.14 -29.15 24.21
CA PHE A 427 15.07 -30.18 23.77
C PHE A 427 16.18 -30.38 24.80
N TYR A 428 16.55 -31.64 25.00
CA TYR A 428 17.61 -32.08 25.89
C TYR A 428 18.63 -32.89 25.11
N ILE A 429 19.84 -33.01 25.66
CA ILE A 429 20.84 -33.93 25.09
C ILE A 429 20.35 -35.37 25.24
N ASN A 430 20.56 -36.18 24.22
CA ASN A 430 20.15 -37.57 24.26
C ASN A 430 21.08 -38.37 25.18
N LEU A 431 20.60 -38.70 26.38
CA LEU A 431 21.32 -39.51 27.36
C LEU A 431 21.04 -41.01 27.21
N PHE A 432 19.98 -41.40 26.49
CA PHE A 432 19.55 -42.80 26.38
C PHE A 432 20.60 -43.75 25.79
N PRO A 433 21.47 -43.35 24.83
CA PRO A 433 22.55 -44.20 24.34
C PRO A 433 23.60 -44.56 25.39
N GLU A 434 23.76 -43.76 26.45
CA GLU A 434 24.76 -44.03 27.50
C GLU A 434 24.25 -45.02 28.56
N ILE A 435 22.92 -45.16 28.67
CA ILE A 435 22.23 -46.02 29.64
C ILE A 435 22.23 -47.47 29.14
N ASP A 436 22.77 -48.40 29.93
CA ASP A 436 22.67 -49.83 29.62
C ASP A 436 21.28 -50.36 30.00
N PRO A 437 20.48 -50.88 29.04
CA PRO A 437 19.16 -51.43 29.33
C PRO A 437 19.19 -52.68 30.23
N ARG A 438 20.36 -53.30 30.43
CA ARG A 438 20.53 -54.47 31.31
C ARG A 438 20.89 -54.09 32.75
N ASP A 439 21.39 -52.89 32.98
CA ASP A 439 21.75 -52.39 34.30
C ASP A 439 21.49 -50.88 34.40
N VAL A 440 20.23 -50.54 34.70
CA VAL A 440 19.75 -49.16 34.79
C VAL A 440 20.42 -48.37 35.93
N TYR A 441 21.05 -49.06 36.88
CA TYR A 441 21.72 -48.44 38.02
C TYR A 441 23.22 -48.21 37.77
N LEU A 442 23.78 -48.76 36.70
CA LEU A 442 25.18 -48.57 36.33
C LEU A 442 25.37 -47.24 35.59
N VAL A 443 25.53 -46.16 36.36
CA VAL A 443 25.98 -44.88 35.83
C VAL A 443 27.48 -44.98 35.53
N LYS A 444 27.88 -44.76 34.27
CA LYS A 444 29.30 -44.69 33.91
C LYS A 444 29.92 -43.43 34.53
N ASP A 445 31.06 -43.58 35.21
CA ASP A 445 31.83 -42.49 35.85
C ASP A 445 32.43 -41.48 34.85
N TYR A 446 32.19 -41.67 33.55
CA TYR A 446 32.67 -40.85 32.45
C TYR A 446 31.56 -40.74 31.39
N GLY A 447 31.32 -39.52 30.88
CA GLY A 447 30.33 -39.29 29.82
C GLY A 447 29.45 -38.07 30.05
N ILE A 448 28.46 -37.92 29.18
CA ILE A 448 27.49 -36.81 29.21
C ILE A 448 26.50 -37.00 30.38
N CYS A 449 26.22 -38.26 30.76
CA CYS A 449 25.37 -38.61 31.88
C CYS A 449 25.98 -38.20 33.23
N ASP A 450 27.28 -38.43 33.47
CA ASP A 450 27.98 -37.99 34.69
C ASP A 450 28.04 -36.45 34.80
N THR A 451 28.30 -35.76 33.69
CA THR A 451 28.29 -34.29 33.67
C THR A 451 26.89 -33.72 33.93
N TRP A 452 25.84 -34.38 33.43
CA TRP A 452 24.46 -34.05 33.76
C TRP A 452 24.15 -34.28 35.25
N ILE A 453 24.56 -35.42 35.83
CA ILE A 453 24.38 -35.70 37.26
C ILE A 453 25.08 -34.63 38.13
N LYS A 454 26.33 -34.27 37.82
CA LYS A 454 27.05 -33.20 38.52
C LYS A 454 26.33 -31.85 38.42
N ALA A 455 25.78 -31.51 37.27
CA ALA A 455 25.03 -30.26 37.05
C ALA A 455 23.70 -30.23 37.85
N VAL A 456 23.04 -31.38 38.03
CA VAL A 456 21.79 -31.49 38.80
C VAL A 456 22.07 -31.54 40.31
N SER A 457 23.05 -32.33 40.75
CA SER A 457 23.38 -32.53 42.17
C SER A 457 23.95 -31.28 42.88
N THR A 458 24.65 -30.41 42.17
CA THR A 458 25.20 -29.14 42.73
C THR A 458 24.14 -28.14 43.19
N SER A 459 22.86 -28.36 42.88
CA SER A 459 21.77 -27.45 43.24
C SER A 459 20.82 -27.97 44.34
N GLY A 460 21.02 -29.19 44.85
CA GLY A 460 20.23 -29.75 45.95
C GLY A 460 20.58 -29.24 47.36
N LEU A 461 21.39 -28.19 47.46
CA LEU A 461 21.92 -27.62 48.71
C LEU A 461 21.58 -26.12 48.89
N ARG A 462 20.55 -25.62 48.20
CA ARG A 462 20.00 -24.27 48.45
C ARG A 462 18.54 -24.31 48.87
#